data_AF-X1IIA9-F1
#
_entry.id   AF-X1IIA9-F1
#
_cell.length_a   1.000
_cell.length_b   1.000
_cell.length_c   1.000
_cell.angle_alpha   90.00
_cell.angle_beta   90.00
_cell.angle_gamma   90.00
#
_symmetry.space_group_name_H-M   'P 1'
#
loop_
_entity.id
_entity.type
_entity.pdbx_description
1 polymer ?
#
loop_
_entity_poly.entity_id
_entity_poly.type
_entity_poly.pdbx_seq_one_letter_code
_entity_poly.pdbx_strand_id
1 'polypeptide(L)'
;MVYEKFRKEVERILEEKAKPVTWNEIKASSGTLKQKAPYHVYVQKLQGDIGLVRFKREKKTVWALRKWFEEGKFKEFLPEKVRFTILSVKSTHAVAANEYGALKRIYPLKRTLNRWDVIEAEVEEFFPGEDKRPESMRLKEDAMEYSRRIE
;
A
#
# COMPACT_ATOMS: atom_id res chain seq x y z
N MET A 1 18.88 -15.40 7.01
CA MET A 1 18.88 -15.20 5.54
C MET A 1 19.20 -13.74 5.25
N VAL A 2 20.12 -13.48 4.32
CA VAL A 2 20.49 -12.11 3.89
C VAL A 2 19.38 -11.49 3.04
N TYR A 3 19.25 -10.17 3.08
CA TYR A 3 18.19 -9.42 2.38
C TYR A 3 18.06 -9.78 0.88
N GLU A 4 19.16 -9.84 0.13
CA GLU A 4 19.11 -10.13 -1.30
C GLU A 4 18.48 -11.51 -1.61
N LYS A 5 18.82 -12.53 -0.81
CA LYS A 5 18.20 -13.86 -0.94
C LYS A 5 16.71 -13.80 -0.60
N PHE A 6 16.35 -13.09 0.46
CA PHE A 6 14.96 -12.88 0.86
C PHE A 6 14.15 -12.17 -0.24
N ARG A 7 14.70 -11.11 -0.83
CA ARG A 7 14.06 -10.32 -1.89
C ARG A 7 13.81 -11.18 -3.12
N LYS A 8 14.85 -11.82 -3.67
CA LYS A 8 14.73 -12.68 -4.86
C LYS A 8 13.74 -13.81 -4.64
N GLU A 9 13.71 -14.37 -3.44
CA GLU A 9 12.81 -15.46 -3.11
C GLU A 9 11.34 -15.01 -3.05
N VAL A 10 11.05 -13.86 -2.42
CA VAL A 10 9.68 -13.31 -2.41
C VAL A 10 9.23 -12.92 -3.81
N GLU A 11 10.11 -12.29 -4.59
CA GLU A 11 9.85 -11.90 -5.99
C GLU A 11 9.55 -13.13 -6.85
N ARG A 12 10.42 -14.16 -6.81
CA ARG A 12 10.23 -15.45 -7.50
C ARG A 12 8.89 -16.09 -7.18
N ILE A 13 8.51 -16.17 -5.90
CA ILE A 13 7.25 -16.80 -5.49
C ILE A 13 6.03 -16.02 -5.97
N LEU A 14 6.10 -14.68 -5.94
CA LEU A 14 5.02 -13.84 -6.46
C LEU A 14 4.88 -14.03 -7.97
N GLU A 15 5.99 -14.03 -8.71
CA GLU A 15 6.00 -14.27 -10.15
C GLU A 15 5.48 -15.66 -10.53
N GLU A 16 5.93 -16.71 -9.85
CA GLU A 16 5.49 -18.10 -10.08
C GLU A 16 3.99 -18.28 -9.81
N LYS A 17 3.46 -17.65 -8.76
CA LYS A 17 2.03 -17.72 -8.46
C LYS A 17 1.19 -16.86 -9.39
N ALA A 18 1.79 -15.82 -9.99
CA ALA A 18 1.15 -14.87 -10.91
C ALA A 18 -0.18 -14.28 -10.40
N LYS A 19 -0.36 -14.18 -9.09
CA LYS A 19 -1.58 -13.66 -8.45
C LYS A 19 -1.30 -13.07 -7.07
N PRO A 20 -2.16 -12.15 -6.58
CA PRO A 20 -2.05 -11.65 -5.21
C PRO A 20 -2.23 -12.79 -4.20
N VAL A 21 -1.32 -12.87 -3.23
CA VAL A 21 -1.32 -13.95 -2.22
C VAL A 21 -1.03 -13.44 -0.82
N THR A 22 -1.48 -14.19 0.18
CA THR A 22 -1.19 -13.87 1.58
C THR A 22 0.27 -14.10 1.93
N TRP A 23 0.75 -13.44 2.97
CA TRP A 23 2.11 -13.67 3.47
C TRP A 23 2.33 -15.12 3.93
N ASN A 24 1.29 -15.79 4.40
CA ASN A 24 1.36 -17.19 4.78
C ASN A 24 1.58 -18.11 3.57
N GLU A 25 0.92 -17.84 2.44
CA GLU A 25 1.16 -18.55 1.18
C GLU A 25 2.58 -18.31 0.65
N ILE A 26 3.10 -17.08 0.77
CA ILE A 26 4.49 -16.77 0.41
C ILE A 26 5.47 -17.61 1.24
N LYS A 27 5.27 -17.65 2.57
CA LYS A 27 6.11 -18.48 3.45
C LYS A 27 6.00 -19.97 3.13
N ALA A 28 4.78 -20.46 2.91
CA ALA A 28 4.52 -21.87 2.60
C ALA A 28 5.23 -22.31 1.32
N SER A 29 5.33 -21.42 0.32
CA SER A 29 6.02 -21.70 -0.94
C SER A 29 7.55 -21.60 -0.88
N SER A 30 8.13 -21.00 0.16
CA SER A 30 9.58 -20.78 0.22
C SER A 30 10.34 -21.83 1.02
N GLY A 31 9.73 -22.45 2.03
CA GLY A 31 10.41 -23.33 3.01
C GLY A 31 11.49 -22.64 3.86
N THR A 32 12.01 -21.47 3.45
CA THR A 32 13.14 -20.76 4.07
C THR A 32 12.75 -19.38 4.64
N LEU A 33 11.64 -18.79 4.17
CA LEU A 33 11.10 -17.53 4.67
C LEU A 33 10.52 -17.69 6.09
N LYS A 34 11.09 -16.97 7.06
CA LYS A 34 10.65 -16.96 8.47
C LYS A 34 10.13 -15.60 8.94
N GLN A 35 10.31 -14.55 8.14
CA GLN A 35 9.98 -13.17 8.49
C GLN A 35 8.47 -12.99 8.67
N LYS A 36 8.07 -12.17 9.64
CA LYS A 36 6.68 -11.81 9.88
C LYS A 36 6.35 -10.50 9.16
N ALA A 37 5.34 -10.50 8.30
CA ALA A 37 4.77 -9.28 7.74
C ALA A 37 3.74 -8.66 8.70
N PRO A 38 3.46 -7.34 8.63
CA PRO A 38 4.01 -6.37 7.69
C PRO A 38 5.20 -5.55 8.21
N TYR A 39 5.50 -5.60 9.50
CA TYR A 39 6.42 -4.65 10.16
C TYR A 39 7.89 -5.06 10.15
N HIS A 40 8.23 -6.28 9.71
CA HIS A 40 9.62 -6.68 9.61
C HIS A 40 10.36 -5.81 8.58
N VAL A 41 11.54 -5.29 8.95
CA VAL A 41 12.32 -4.33 8.16
C VAL A 41 12.52 -4.77 6.71
N TYR A 42 12.80 -6.05 6.46
CA TYR A 42 12.94 -6.55 5.08
C TYR A 42 11.64 -6.47 4.28
N VAL A 43 10.48 -6.74 4.90
CA VAL A 43 9.17 -6.67 4.23
C VAL A 43 8.85 -5.22 3.87
N GLN A 44 9.16 -4.27 4.75
CA GLN A 44 9.02 -2.85 4.46
C GLN A 44 9.94 -2.42 3.32
N LYS A 45 11.19 -2.88 3.33
CA LYS A 45 12.15 -2.59 2.27
C LYS A 45 11.71 -3.11 0.89
N LEU A 46 11.04 -4.28 0.83
CA LEU A 46 10.49 -4.80 -0.43
C LEU A 46 9.47 -3.89 -1.08
N GLN A 47 8.76 -3.05 -0.31
CA GLN A 47 7.78 -2.13 -0.91
C GLN A 47 8.50 -1.19 -1.88
N GLY A 48 9.63 -0.61 -1.48
CA GLY A 48 10.44 0.23 -2.34
C GLY A 48 11.22 -0.56 -3.41
N ASP A 49 11.87 -1.65 -3.01
CA ASP A 49 12.85 -2.33 -3.88
C ASP A 49 12.22 -3.11 -5.03
N ILE A 50 11.07 -3.77 -4.80
CA ILE A 50 10.38 -4.59 -5.82
C ILE A 50 8.94 -4.11 -6.07
N GLY A 51 8.56 -2.94 -5.54
CA GLY A 51 7.19 -2.46 -5.67
C GLY A 51 6.19 -3.36 -4.95
N LEU A 52 6.56 -3.95 -3.81
CA LEU A 52 5.66 -4.84 -3.07
C LEU A 52 4.46 -4.06 -2.50
N VAL A 53 3.27 -4.38 -2.98
CA VAL A 53 2.01 -3.77 -2.55
C VAL A 53 1.29 -4.69 -1.58
N ARG A 54 0.71 -4.13 -0.51
CA ARG A 54 -0.29 -4.83 0.31
C ARG A 54 -1.67 -4.18 0.20
N PHE A 55 -2.70 -5.00 0.10
CA PHE A 55 -4.09 -4.57 0.10
C PHE A 55 -4.97 -5.68 0.68
N LYS A 56 -6.27 -5.40 0.89
CA LYS A 56 -7.23 -6.37 1.42
C LYS A 56 -8.07 -6.97 0.31
N ARG A 57 -8.22 -8.29 0.37
CA ARG A 57 -9.13 -9.06 -0.46
C ARG A 57 -9.86 -10.05 0.45
N GLU A 58 -11.19 -10.07 0.42
CA GLU A 58 -12.02 -11.02 1.19
C GLU A 58 -11.60 -11.11 2.68
N LYS A 59 -11.41 -9.95 3.33
CA LYS A 59 -10.93 -9.80 4.72
C LYS A 59 -9.49 -10.27 4.98
N LYS A 60 -8.75 -10.78 3.99
CA LYS A 60 -7.34 -11.18 4.11
C LYS A 60 -6.41 -10.10 3.55
N THR A 61 -5.23 -9.95 4.17
CA THR A 61 -4.18 -9.10 3.61
C THR A 61 -3.38 -9.90 2.60
N VAL A 62 -3.38 -9.43 1.36
CA VAL A 62 -2.66 -10.02 0.24
C VAL A 62 -1.56 -9.08 -0.24
N TRP A 63 -0.59 -9.68 -0.91
CA TRP A 63 0.62 -9.05 -1.42
C TRP A 63 0.72 -9.29 -2.91
N ALA A 64 1.11 -8.24 -3.65
CA ALA A 64 1.24 -8.25 -5.09
C ALA A 64 2.39 -7.34 -5.54
N LEU A 65 2.84 -7.50 -6.78
CA LEU A 65 3.84 -6.63 -7.38
C LEU A 65 3.15 -5.43 -8.05
N ARG A 66 3.68 -4.21 -7.84
CA ARG A 66 3.19 -2.97 -8.48
C ARG A 66 3.06 -3.11 -10.00
N LYS A 67 4.03 -3.76 -10.65
CA LYS A 67 4.04 -3.96 -12.12
C LYS A 67 2.77 -4.64 -12.65
N TRP A 68 2.13 -5.51 -11.86
CA TRP A 68 0.89 -6.16 -12.30
C TRP A 68 -0.26 -5.16 -12.43
N PHE A 69 -0.35 -4.18 -11.54
CA PHE A 69 -1.38 -3.15 -11.62
C PHE A 69 -1.11 -2.15 -12.74
N GLU A 70 0.16 -1.84 -12.99
CA GLU A 70 0.59 -1.02 -14.14
C GLU A 70 0.26 -1.71 -15.47
N GLU A 71 0.38 -3.04 -15.53
CA GLU A 71 -0.08 -3.89 -16.64
C GLU A 71 -1.62 -4.05 -16.72
N GLY A 72 -2.38 -3.43 -15.81
CA GLY A 72 -3.84 -3.50 -15.81
C GLY A 72 -4.46 -4.69 -15.06
N LYS A 73 -3.65 -5.55 -14.44
CA LYS A 73 -4.13 -6.73 -13.71
C LYS A 73 -4.59 -6.36 -12.30
N PHE A 74 -5.62 -7.03 -11.80
CA PHE A 74 -6.09 -6.96 -10.41
C PHE A 74 -6.59 -5.58 -9.97
N LYS A 75 -6.85 -4.66 -10.91
CA LYS A 75 -7.40 -3.33 -10.62
C LYS A 75 -8.75 -3.45 -9.91
N GLU A 76 -9.53 -4.47 -10.26
CA GLU A 76 -10.81 -4.83 -9.65
C GLU A 76 -10.73 -5.19 -8.15
N PHE A 77 -9.53 -5.46 -7.62
CA PHE A 77 -9.35 -5.73 -6.19
C PHE A 77 -8.92 -4.51 -5.37
N LEU A 78 -8.64 -3.38 -6.01
CA LEU A 78 -8.28 -2.16 -5.32
C LEU A 78 -9.56 -1.45 -4.83
N PRO A 79 -9.60 -0.97 -3.58
CA PRO A 79 -10.81 -0.33 -3.06
C PRO A 79 -11.02 1.04 -3.72
N GLU A 80 -12.25 1.38 -4.08
CA GLU A 80 -12.57 2.70 -4.65
C GLU A 80 -12.43 3.82 -3.61
N LYS A 81 -12.79 3.53 -2.36
CA LYS A 81 -12.67 4.45 -1.21
C LYS A 81 -11.76 3.88 -0.14
N VAL A 82 -10.94 4.75 0.46
CA VAL A 82 -10.04 4.39 1.55
C VAL A 82 -10.19 5.38 2.69
N ARG A 83 -10.28 4.86 3.91
CA ARG A 83 -10.23 5.66 5.14
C ARG A 83 -8.79 5.91 5.57
N PHE A 84 -8.49 7.16 5.89
CA PHE A 84 -7.17 7.63 6.31
C PHE A 84 -7.23 8.38 7.62
N THR A 85 -6.27 8.11 8.51
CA THR A 85 -5.94 8.94 9.66
C THR A 85 -4.70 9.77 9.32
N ILE A 86 -4.84 11.09 9.31
CA ILE A 86 -3.75 12.02 8.99
C ILE A 86 -2.72 12.02 10.12
N LEU A 87 -1.44 11.78 9.78
CA LEU A 87 -0.34 11.75 10.76
C LEU A 87 0.53 12.99 10.67
N SER A 88 0.74 13.51 9.46
CA SER A 88 1.42 14.78 9.24
C SER A 88 1.02 15.38 7.90
N VAL A 89 1.03 16.70 7.82
CA VAL A 89 0.71 17.45 6.61
C VAL A 89 1.95 18.24 6.17
N LYS A 90 2.27 18.15 4.88
CA LYS A 90 3.35 18.90 4.23
C LYS A 90 2.74 19.79 3.14
N SER A 91 3.54 20.65 2.53
CA SER A 91 3.06 21.59 1.50
C SER A 91 2.42 20.91 0.28
N THR A 92 2.87 19.69 -0.08
CA THR A 92 2.44 19.01 -1.31
C THR A 92 1.69 17.70 -1.09
N HIS A 93 1.73 17.14 0.12
CA HIS A 93 1.17 15.82 0.44
C HIS A 93 0.95 15.68 1.94
N ALA A 94 0.08 14.76 2.33
CA ALA A 94 -0.05 14.33 3.70
C ALA A 94 0.51 12.91 3.85
N VAL A 95 1.10 12.64 5.01
CA VAL A 95 1.38 11.28 5.45
C VAL A 95 0.21 10.84 6.29
N ALA A 96 -0.43 9.75 5.89
CA ALA A 96 -1.58 9.19 6.56
C ALA A 96 -1.40 7.70 6.81
N ALA A 97 -2.06 7.16 7.83
CA ALA A 97 -2.26 5.73 7.97
C ALA A 97 -3.63 5.38 7.41
N ASN A 98 -3.72 4.39 6.53
CA ASN A 98 -5.04 3.86 6.16
C ASN A 98 -5.65 3.05 7.33
N GLU A 99 -6.89 2.59 7.16
CA GLU A 99 -7.62 1.72 8.12
C GLU A 99 -6.86 0.47 8.58
N TYR A 100 -5.80 0.06 7.85
CA TYR A 100 -4.98 -1.11 8.17
C TYR A 100 -3.61 -0.74 8.77
N GLY A 101 -3.39 0.53 9.14
CA GLY A 101 -2.13 1.02 9.66
C GLY A 101 -1.00 1.04 8.61
N ALA A 102 -1.34 1.06 7.31
CA ALA A 102 -0.37 1.28 6.26
C ALA A 102 -0.12 2.75 6.03
N LEU A 103 1.15 3.15 6.15
CA LEU A 103 1.57 4.50 5.81
C LEU A 103 1.38 4.73 4.32
N LYS A 104 0.74 5.85 4.01
CA LYS A 104 0.44 6.31 2.67
C LYS A 104 0.79 7.78 2.56
N ARG A 105 1.27 8.15 1.39
CA ARG A 105 1.48 9.52 0.96
C ARG A 105 0.31 9.89 0.07
N ILE A 106 -0.57 10.76 0.55
CA ILE A 106 -1.79 11.13 -0.16
C ILE A 106 -1.71 12.57 -0.68
N TYR A 107 -2.24 12.79 -1.87
CA TYR A 107 -2.30 14.09 -2.55
C TYR A 107 -3.41 14.06 -3.62
N PRO A 108 -3.89 15.20 -4.13
CA PRO A 108 -3.55 16.58 -3.72
C PRO A 108 -4.14 16.97 -2.36
N LEU A 109 -3.56 17.99 -1.72
CA LEU A 109 -4.06 18.57 -0.46
C LEU A 109 -4.83 19.87 -0.72
N LYS A 110 -5.98 19.78 -1.37
CA LYS A 110 -6.81 20.97 -1.65
C LYS A 110 -7.66 21.42 -0.45
N ARG A 111 -7.86 20.56 0.55
CA ARG A 111 -8.54 20.88 1.80
C ARG A 111 -7.55 21.00 2.95
N THR A 112 -7.86 21.84 3.92
CA THR A 112 -7.08 21.97 5.15
C THR A 112 -7.22 20.69 5.97
N LEU A 113 -6.16 19.90 5.99
CA LEU A 113 -6.07 18.71 6.85
C LEU A 113 -5.25 19.04 8.09
N ASN A 114 -5.74 18.59 9.23
CA ASN A 114 -5.05 18.65 10.51
C ASN A 114 -4.50 17.27 10.87
N ARG A 115 -3.45 17.26 11.69
CA ARG A 115 -2.98 16.02 12.30
C ARG A 115 -4.11 15.40 13.12
N TRP A 116 -4.30 14.09 12.96
CA TRP A 116 -5.37 13.27 13.55
C TRP A 116 -6.76 13.41 12.96
N ASP A 117 -6.93 14.20 11.89
CA ASP A 117 -8.15 14.11 11.09
C ASP A 117 -8.31 12.69 10.55
N VAL A 118 -9.56 12.26 10.47
CA VAL A 118 -9.95 11.02 9.82
C VAL A 118 -10.80 11.38 8.62
N ILE A 119 -10.34 10.98 7.45
CA ILE A 119 -11.03 11.21 6.18
C ILE A 119 -11.37 9.90 5.52
N GLU A 120 -12.43 9.90 4.73
CA GLU A 120 -12.70 8.91 3.69
C GLU A 120 -12.55 9.59 2.35
N ALA A 121 -11.79 8.98 1.44
CA ALA A 121 -11.53 9.56 0.14
C ALA A 121 -11.59 8.53 -0.97
N GLU A 122 -12.13 8.92 -2.12
CA GLU A 122 -12.01 8.13 -3.35
C GLU A 122 -10.58 8.19 -3.89
N VAL A 123 -10.10 7.05 -4.33
CA VAL A 123 -8.78 6.93 -4.92
C VAL A 123 -8.89 7.13 -6.42
N GLU A 124 -8.15 8.11 -6.95
CA GLU A 124 -8.00 8.31 -8.38
C GLU A 124 -6.92 7.36 -8.93
N GLU A 125 -5.76 7.32 -8.29
CA GLU A 125 -4.66 6.42 -8.67
C GLU A 125 -3.96 5.83 -7.44
N PHE A 126 -3.91 4.48 -7.38
CA PHE A 126 -3.19 3.74 -6.34
C PHE A 126 -1.67 3.75 -6.51
N PHE A 127 -1.20 3.90 -7.75
CA PHE A 127 0.22 3.86 -8.13
C PHE A 127 0.49 4.96 -9.16
N PRO A 128 0.48 6.22 -8.73
CA PRO A 128 0.63 7.33 -9.65
C PRO A 128 1.94 7.21 -10.43
N GLY A 129 1.87 7.45 -11.74
CA GLY A 129 3.03 7.31 -12.63
C GLY A 129 4.14 8.33 -12.34
N GLU A 130 3.74 9.52 -11.88
CA GLU A 130 4.64 10.63 -11.52
C GLU A 130 5.39 10.38 -10.19
N ASP A 131 4.83 9.58 -9.28
CA ASP A 131 5.46 9.21 -8.01
C ASP A 131 5.64 7.69 -7.92
N LYS A 132 6.86 7.24 -8.21
CA LYS A 132 7.23 5.81 -8.23
C LYS A 132 7.23 5.16 -6.85
N ARG A 133 6.95 5.90 -5.78
CA ARG A 133 6.83 5.33 -4.44
C ARG A 133 5.57 4.48 -4.30
N PRO A 134 5.67 3.25 -3.77
CA PRO A 134 4.53 2.33 -3.59
C PRO A 134 3.51 2.82 -2.54
N GLU A 135 3.91 3.72 -1.66
CA GLU A 135 3.05 4.34 -0.66
C GLU A 135 2.28 5.56 -1.18
N SER A 136 2.63 6.06 -2.36
CA SER A 136 1.98 7.23 -2.94
C SER A 136 0.62 6.88 -3.53
N MET A 137 -0.36 7.75 -3.31
CA MET A 137 -1.73 7.57 -3.75
C MET A 137 -2.33 8.93 -4.11
N ARG A 138 -2.92 9.01 -5.30
CA ARG A 138 -3.67 10.17 -5.77
C ARG A 138 -5.14 9.99 -5.40
N LEU A 139 -5.70 10.95 -4.69
CA LEU A 139 -7.10 10.97 -4.29
C LEU A 139 -7.89 11.85 -5.27
N LYS A 140 -9.15 11.51 -5.52
CA LYS A 140 -10.06 12.38 -6.28
C LYS A 140 -10.31 13.67 -5.50
N GLU A 141 -10.22 14.80 -6.18
CA GLU A 141 -10.19 16.12 -5.57
C GLU A 141 -11.47 16.46 -4.78
N ASP A 142 -12.63 16.09 -5.30
CA ASP A 142 -13.94 16.46 -4.74
C ASP A 142 -14.59 15.37 -3.89
N ALA A 143 -13.99 14.19 -3.83
CA ALA A 143 -14.56 13.02 -3.16
C ALA A 143 -13.83 12.69 -1.85
N MET A 144 -13.58 13.73 -1.04
CA MET A 144 -13.02 13.61 0.31
C MET A 144 -14.06 14.05 1.34
N GLU A 145 -14.29 13.22 2.35
CA GLU A 145 -15.23 13.45 3.43
C GLU A 145 -14.52 13.31 4.78
N TYR A 146 -14.86 14.18 5.75
CA TYR A 146 -14.31 14.08 7.11
C TYR A 146 -15.19 13.13 7.91
N SER A 147 -14.66 11.97 8.30
CA SER A 147 -15.30 11.09 9.28
C SER A 147 -15.08 11.59 10.71
N ARG A 148 -13.96 12.30 10.95
CA ARG A 148 -13.67 13.00 12.20
C ARG A 148 -12.73 14.17 11.91
N ARG A 149 -13.06 15.34 12.44
CA ARG A 149 -12.21 16.53 12.36
C ARG A 149 -11.69 16.88 13.74
N ILE A 150 -10.41 17.24 13.83
CA ILE A 150 -9.84 17.88 15.01
C ILE A 150 -9.74 19.38 14.69
N GLU A 151 -10.42 20.18 15.50
CA GLU A 151 -10.39 21.65 15.44
C GLU A 151 -9.13 22.24 16.07
#